data_AF-A0A8S3HDN7-F1
#
_entry.id   AF-A0A8S3HDN7-F1
#
_cell.length_a   1.000
_cell.length_b   1.000
_cell.length_c   1.000
_cell.angle_alpha   90.00
_cell.angle_beta   90.00
_cell.angle_gamma   90.00
#
_symmetry.space_group_name_H-M   'P 1'
#
loop_
_entity.id
_entity.type
_entity.pdbx_description
1 polymer ?
#
loop_
_entity_poly.entity_id
_entity_poly.type
_entity_poly.pdbx_seq_one_letter_code
_entity_poly.pdbx_strand_id
1 'polypeptide(L)'
;MEKWNHLQTLAHEKDEHLKENRITWKQFKRQLEELEQAATHFTNVDTLLPRTVYSKADAHRDQVQRLDEIKSLLQLTIELADQLGDSTSEWLLVDRRLQSIKEGFEFLFARSNREHRELKTNLFQAEDIKHAMLEINSQLDHLETLTHSLEPVDERESNLGINRTKLHRFIRIHDDLEIVNERLINVNDRSKCLLSGDQLRIANDLKLMLDRLNSIKRIIRIYLERLEKLLAANDLHESFSSINHSPIRTSNGNLQRVYQ
;
A
#
# COMPACT_ATOMS: atom_id res chain seq x y z
N MET A 1 -49.43 -8.38 -67.53
CA MET A 1 -48.34 -9.24 -67.03
C MET A 1 -47.35 -8.44 -66.20
N GLU A 2 -46.71 -7.39 -66.72
CA GLU A 2 -45.70 -6.60 -65.97
C GLU A 2 -46.20 -5.99 -64.65
N LYS A 3 -47.41 -5.40 -64.62
CA LYS A 3 -48.01 -4.85 -63.39
C LYS A 3 -48.25 -5.91 -62.30
N TRP A 4 -48.55 -7.14 -62.69
CA TRP A 4 -48.78 -8.24 -61.75
C TRP A 4 -47.46 -8.71 -61.12
N ASN A 5 -46.43 -8.89 -61.95
CA ASN A 5 -45.09 -9.24 -61.46
C ASN A 5 -44.54 -8.15 -60.52
N HIS A 6 -44.73 -6.87 -60.85
CA HIS A 6 -44.30 -5.76 -59.99
C HIS A 6 -44.99 -5.76 -58.62
N LEU A 7 -46.30 -5.99 -58.57
CA LEU A 7 -47.04 -6.11 -57.31
C LEU A 7 -46.61 -7.33 -56.49
N GLN A 8 -46.31 -8.46 -57.17
CA GLN A 8 -45.84 -9.68 -56.52
C GLN A 8 -44.45 -9.49 -55.90
N THR A 9 -43.54 -8.79 -56.59
CA THR A 9 -42.22 -8.42 -56.04
C THR A 9 -42.36 -7.50 -54.83
N LEU A 10 -43.16 -6.44 -54.92
CA LEU A 10 -43.42 -5.51 -53.82
C LEU A 10 -44.03 -6.20 -52.58
N ALA A 11 -44.96 -7.13 -52.80
CA ALA A 11 -45.57 -7.89 -51.72
C ALA A 11 -44.55 -8.83 -51.06
N HIS A 12 -43.70 -9.48 -51.86
CA HIS A 12 -42.64 -10.35 -51.35
C HIS A 12 -41.58 -9.56 -50.56
N GLU A 13 -41.10 -8.43 -51.08
CA GLU A 13 -40.16 -7.55 -50.38
C GLU A 13 -40.73 -7.04 -49.05
N LYS A 14 -42.01 -6.66 -49.02
CA LYS A 14 -42.68 -6.27 -47.77
C LYS A 14 -42.81 -7.42 -46.79
N ASP A 15 -43.13 -8.63 -47.25
CA ASP A 15 -43.24 -9.81 -46.38
C ASP A 15 -41.89 -10.20 -45.78
N GLU A 16 -40.81 -10.20 -46.57
CA GLU A 16 -39.45 -10.43 -46.07
C GLU A 16 -39.03 -9.35 -45.06
N HIS A 17 -39.27 -8.07 -45.35
CA HIS A 17 -39.00 -6.98 -44.41
C HIS A 17 -39.80 -7.12 -43.09
N LEU A 18 -41.06 -7.58 -43.15
CA LEU A 18 -41.85 -7.83 -41.95
C LEU A 18 -41.31 -9.03 -41.14
N LYS A 19 -40.79 -10.06 -41.80
CA LYS A 19 -40.13 -11.20 -41.13
C LYS A 19 -38.87 -10.75 -40.42
N GLU A 20 -38.02 -9.96 -41.09
CA GLU A 20 -36.80 -9.38 -40.51
C GLU A 20 -37.14 -8.51 -39.29
N ASN A 21 -38.07 -7.57 -39.42
CA ASN A 21 -38.53 -6.73 -38.31
C ASN A 21 -39.03 -7.56 -37.12
N ARG A 22 -39.73 -8.68 -37.38
CA ARG A 22 -40.23 -9.56 -36.31
C ARG A 22 -39.11 -10.28 -35.57
N ILE A 23 -38.01 -10.62 -36.26
CA ILE A 23 -36.82 -11.22 -35.66
C ILE A 23 -36.11 -10.17 -34.80
N THR A 24 -35.86 -8.98 -35.35
CA THR A 24 -35.25 -7.84 -34.65
C THR A 24 -36.04 -7.46 -33.39
N TRP A 25 -37.37 -7.42 -33.47
CA TRP A 25 -38.25 -7.13 -32.34
C TRP A 25 -38.16 -8.17 -31.21
N LYS A 26 -38.08 -9.46 -31.57
CA LYS A 26 -37.90 -10.53 -30.57
C LYS A 26 -36.54 -10.40 -29.87
N GLN A 27 -35.50 -10.08 -30.63
CA GLN A 27 -34.17 -9.86 -30.08
C GLN A 27 -34.15 -8.66 -29.13
N PHE A 28 -34.72 -7.53 -29.54
CA PHE A 28 -34.84 -6.32 -28.72
C PHE A 28 -35.54 -6.60 -27.39
N LYS A 29 -36.70 -7.26 -27.40
CA LYS A 29 -37.43 -7.61 -26.17
C LYS A 29 -36.61 -8.46 -25.22
N ARG A 30 -35.91 -9.47 -25.74
CA ARG A 30 -35.06 -10.35 -24.92
C ARG A 30 -33.96 -9.55 -24.23
N GLN A 31 -33.30 -8.67 -24.97
CA GLN A 31 -32.20 -7.86 -24.43
C GLN A 31 -32.69 -6.82 -23.43
N LEU A 32 -33.87 -6.23 -23.65
CA LEU A 32 -34.48 -5.32 -22.69
C LEU A 32 -34.78 -6.02 -21.35
N GLU A 33 -35.31 -7.23 -21.39
CA GLU A 33 -35.55 -8.05 -20.18
C GLU A 33 -34.24 -8.42 -19.47
N GLU A 34 -33.19 -8.79 -20.23
CA GLU A 34 -31.85 -9.06 -19.69
C GLU A 34 -31.26 -7.82 -18.98
N LEU A 35 -31.40 -6.63 -19.57
CA LEU A 35 -30.94 -5.36 -18.98
C LEU A 35 -31.68 -5.00 -17.69
N GLU A 36 -32.98 -5.25 -17.63
CA GLU A 36 -33.78 -4.98 -16.43
C GLU A 36 -33.41 -5.90 -15.28
N GLN A 37 -33.22 -7.18 -15.56
CA GLN A 37 -32.73 -8.14 -14.57
C GLN A 37 -31.35 -7.72 -14.06
N ALA A 38 -30.45 -7.33 -14.97
CA ALA A 38 -29.15 -6.82 -14.61
C ALA A 38 -29.24 -5.59 -13.69
N ALA A 39 -30.07 -4.60 -14.03
CA ALA A 39 -30.24 -3.39 -13.22
C ALA A 39 -30.67 -3.71 -11.77
N THR A 40 -31.58 -4.66 -11.58
CA THR A 40 -32.00 -5.10 -10.23
C THR A 40 -30.90 -5.84 -9.47
N HIS A 41 -30.04 -6.57 -10.17
CA HIS A 41 -28.93 -7.29 -9.55
C HIS A 41 -27.89 -6.31 -8.99
N PHE A 42 -27.48 -5.29 -9.75
CA PHE A 42 -26.47 -4.31 -9.31
C PHE A 42 -26.92 -3.43 -8.15
N THR A 43 -28.22 -3.16 -8.00
CA THR A 43 -28.74 -2.44 -6.82
C THR A 43 -28.70 -3.27 -5.53
N ASN A 44 -28.58 -4.60 -5.62
CA ASN A 44 -28.66 -5.50 -4.47
C ASN A 44 -27.31 -6.10 -4.04
N VAL A 45 -26.21 -5.82 -4.76
CA VAL A 45 -24.87 -6.29 -4.36
C VAL A 45 -24.30 -5.36 -3.28
N ASP A 46 -24.83 -5.49 -2.07
CA ASP A 46 -24.29 -4.88 -0.85
C ASP A 46 -24.35 -5.94 0.25
N THR A 47 -23.37 -6.86 0.34
CA THR A 47 -23.38 -7.81 1.47
C THR A 47 -22.05 -8.31 2.02
N LEU A 48 -20.89 -8.03 1.40
CA LEU A 48 -19.61 -8.34 2.04
C LEU A 48 -18.63 -7.20 1.83
N LEU A 49 -18.49 -6.34 2.84
CA LEU A 49 -17.47 -5.31 2.87
C LEU A 49 -16.09 -5.99 2.86
N PRO A 50 -15.29 -5.79 1.79
CA PRO A 50 -13.97 -6.39 1.72
C PRO A 50 -13.09 -5.87 2.84
N ARG A 51 -12.39 -6.78 3.55
CA ARG A 51 -11.58 -6.43 4.72
C ARG A 51 -10.22 -5.83 4.33
N THR A 52 -9.70 -6.15 3.15
CA THR A 52 -8.41 -5.67 2.63
C THR A 52 -8.57 -5.03 1.26
N VAL A 53 -7.66 -4.13 0.90
CA VAL A 53 -7.62 -3.42 -0.39
C VAL A 53 -7.49 -4.41 -1.55
N TYR A 54 -6.71 -5.49 -1.39
CA TYR A 54 -6.57 -6.54 -2.40
C TYR A 54 -7.89 -7.31 -2.61
N SER A 55 -8.56 -7.72 -1.53
CA SER A 55 -9.88 -8.38 -1.65
C SER A 55 -10.94 -7.45 -2.27
N LYS A 56 -10.89 -6.15 -1.96
CA LYS A 56 -11.73 -5.13 -2.61
C LYS A 56 -11.41 -5.00 -4.09
N ALA A 57 -10.14 -5.11 -4.46
CA ALA A 57 -9.71 -4.98 -5.84
C ALA A 57 -10.15 -6.16 -6.72
N ASP A 58 -10.07 -7.37 -6.19
CA ASP A 58 -10.53 -8.56 -6.91
C ASP A 58 -12.07 -8.51 -7.09
N ALA A 59 -12.81 -8.19 -6.03
CA ALA A 59 -14.27 -8.04 -6.13
C ALA A 59 -14.68 -6.91 -7.10
N HIS A 60 -13.97 -5.78 -7.08
CA HIS A 60 -14.22 -4.66 -8.00
C HIS A 60 -13.91 -5.04 -9.46
N ARG A 61 -12.86 -5.83 -9.70
CA ARG A 61 -12.52 -6.32 -11.04
C ARG A 61 -13.66 -7.15 -11.64
N ASP A 62 -14.20 -8.10 -10.86
CA ASP A 62 -15.32 -8.92 -11.30
C ASP A 62 -16.57 -8.07 -11.59
N GLN A 63 -16.82 -7.06 -10.77
CA GLN A 63 -17.93 -6.12 -10.98
C GLN A 63 -17.75 -5.28 -12.26
N VAL A 64 -16.54 -4.77 -12.52
CA VAL A 64 -16.23 -4.01 -13.73
C VAL A 64 -16.43 -4.85 -14.98
N GLN A 65 -15.95 -6.11 -14.97
CA GLN A 65 -16.13 -7.00 -16.11
C GLN A 65 -17.61 -7.21 -16.46
N ARG A 66 -18.45 -7.45 -15.45
CA ARG A 66 -19.91 -7.58 -15.65
C ARG A 66 -20.53 -6.28 -16.15
N LEU A 67 -20.07 -5.13 -15.64
CA LEU A 67 -20.54 -3.83 -16.11
C LEU A 67 -20.19 -3.58 -17.58
N ASP A 68 -19.00 -3.97 -18.04
CA ASP A 68 -18.58 -3.81 -19.44
C ASP A 68 -19.40 -4.70 -20.40
N GLU A 69 -19.74 -5.92 -19.97
CA GLU A 69 -20.66 -6.80 -20.71
C GLU A 69 -22.03 -6.15 -20.86
N ILE A 70 -22.56 -5.58 -19.78
CA ILE A 70 -23.87 -4.89 -19.79
C ILE A 70 -23.83 -3.59 -20.59
N LYS A 71 -22.73 -2.85 -20.55
CA LYS A 71 -22.54 -1.66 -21.39
C LYS A 71 -22.67 -2.00 -22.86
N SER A 72 -22.07 -3.13 -23.27
CA SER A 72 -22.14 -3.63 -24.63
C SER A 72 -23.56 -4.07 -25.00
N LEU A 73 -24.25 -4.75 -24.08
CA LEU A 73 -25.66 -5.13 -24.26
C LEU A 73 -26.59 -3.92 -24.39
N LEU A 74 -26.42 -2.90 -23.54
CA LEU A 74 -27.19 -1.66 -23.58
C LEU A 74 -26.99 -0.92 -24.90
N GLN A 75 -25.75 -0.80 -25.36
CA GLN A 75 -25.43 -0.17 -26.64
C GLN A 75 -26.13 -0.87 -27.80
N LEU A 76 -26.05 -2.21 -27.85
CA LEU A 76 -26.69 -2.99 -28.90
C LEU A 76 -28.23 -2.93 -28.82
N THR A 77 -28.79 -2.86 -27.62
CA THR A 77 -30.24 -2.68 -27.41
C THR A 77 -30.72 -1.32 -27.89
N ILE A 78 -29.93 -0.26 -27.70
CA ILE A 78 -30.20 1.08 -28.23
C ILE A 78 -30.15 1.07 -29.76
N GLU A 79 -29.14 0.43 -30.36
CA GLU A 79 -29.04 0.31 -31.82
C GLU A 79 -30.24 -0.43 -32.44
N LEU A 80 -30.71 -1.51 -31.77
CA LEU A 80 -31.93 -2.19 -32.18
C LEU A 80 -33.16 -1.30 -32.01
N ALA A 81 -33.20 -0.48 -30.96
CA ALA A 81 -34.31 0.44 -30.76
C ALA A 81 -34.38 1.48 -31.88
N ASP A 82 -33.24 2.07 -32.26
CA ASP A 82 -33.16 3.04 -33.35
C ASP A 82 -33.59 2.44 -34.71
N GLN A 83 -33.32 1.15 -34.94
CA GLN A 83 -33.76 0.43 -36.15
C GLN A 83 -35.27 0.13 -36.16
N LEU A 84 -35.86 -0.10 -35.00
CA LEU A 84 -37.26 -0.46 -34.83
C LEU A 84 -38.18 0.75 -34.67
N GLY A 85 -37.62 1.92 -34.38
CA GLY A 85 -38.37 3.08 -33.95
C GLY A 85 -39.42 3.56 -34.94
N ASP A 86 -40.61 3.86 -34.40
CA ASP A 86 -41.69 4.50 -35.15
C ASP A 86 -42.34 5.64 -34.33
N SER A 87 -43.35 6.30 -34.89
CA SER A 87 -44.04 7.43 -34.26
C SER A 87 -45.26 7.02 -33.40
N THR A 88 -45.39 5.77 -33.00
CA THR A 88 -46.53 5.28 -32.21
C THR A 88 -46.38 5.60 -30.72
N SER A 89 -47.51 5.69 -30.04
CA SER A 89 -47.55 5.90 -28.58
C SER A 89 -46.96 4.74 -27.79
N GLU A 90 -46.98 3.52 -28.33
CA GLU A 90 -46.37 2.35 -27.70
C GLU A 90 -44.84 2.44 -27.76
N TRP A 91 -44.30 2.91 -28.89
CA TRP A 91 -42.87 3.14 -29.02
C TRP A 91 -42.34 4.18 -28.03
N LEU A 92 -43.09 5.27 -27.79
CA LEU A 92 -42.74 6.28 -26.78
C LEU A 92 -42.63 5.69 -25.35
N LEU A 93 -43.40 4.66 -25.01
CA LEU A 93 -43.29 3.99 -23.71
C LEU A 93 -42.02 3.14 -23.63
N VAL A 94 -41.67 2.45 -24.72
CA VAL A 94 -40.44 1.66 -24.83
C VAL A 94 -39.22 2.57 -24.74
N ASP A 95 -39.22 3.68 -25.47
CA ASP A 95 -38.14 4.66 -25.50
C ASP A 95 -37.88 5.27 -24.11
N ARG A 96 -38.95 5.69 -23.40
CA ARG A 96 -38.84 6.16 -22.01
C ARG A 96 -38.25 5.10 -21.06
N ARG A 97 -38.64 3.84 -21.23
CA ARG A 97 -38.16 2.73 -20.40
C ARG A 97 -36.67 2.47 -20.65
N LEU A 98 -36.25 2.44 -21.91
CA LEU A 98 -34.86 2.29 -22.31
C LEU A 98 -34.00 3.46 -21.79
N GLN A 99 -34.51 4.69 -21.88
CA GLN A 99 -33.85 5.87 -21.34
C GLN A 99 -33.65 5.78 -19.81
N SER A 100 -34.66 5.32 -19.07
CA SER A 100 -34.53 5.11 -17.62
C SER A 100 -33.48 4.06 -17.27
N ILE A 101 -33.42 2.96 -18.02
CA ILE A 101 -32.40 1.92 -17.86
C ILE A 101 -31.00 2.49 -18.14
N LYS A 102 -30.87 3.26 -19.23
CA LYS A 102 -29.62 3.91 -19.61
C LYS A 102 -29.10 4.84 -18.52
N GLU A 103 -29.95 5.72 -17.99
CA GLU A 103 -29.59 6.62 -16.89
C GLU A 103 -29.14 5.86 -15.63
N GLY A 104 -29.82 4.76 -15.31
CA GLY A 104 -29.45 3.88 -14.21
C GLY A 104 -28.05 3.27 -14.38
N PHE A 105 -27.73 2.78 -15.58
CA PHE A 105 -26.41 2.25 -15.87
C PHE A 105 -25.33 3.32 -15.95
N GLU A 106 -25.60 4.50 -16.51
CA GLU A 106 -24.67 5.64 -16.51
C GLU A 106 -24.26 6.01 -15.08
N PHE A 107 -25.20 6.03 -14.14
CA PHE A 107 -24.91 6.23 -12.73
C PHE A 107 -24.01 5.12 -12.16
N LEU A 108 -24.29 3.84 -12.45
CA LEU A 108 -23.47 2.72 -12.01
C LEU A 108 -22.05 2.78 -12.59
N PHE A 109 -21.89 3.14 -13.87
CA PHE A 109 -20.58 3.32 -14.49
C PHE A 109 -19.79 4.47 -13.85
N ALA A 110 -20.44 5.61 -13.60
CA ALA A 110 -19.80 6.76 -12.94
C ALA A 110 -19.33 6.39 -11.53
N ARG A 111 -20.18 5.69 -10.76
CA ARG A 111 -19.86 5.19 -9.43
C ARG A 111 -18.70 4.19 -9.47
N SER A 112 -18.76 3.19 -10.35
CA SER A 112 -17.70 2.17 -10.48
C SER A 112 -16.36 2.79 -10.89
N ASN A 113 -16.36 3.77 -11.80
CA ASN A 113 -15.15 4.51 -12.18
C ASN A 113 -14.54 5.30 -11.02
N ARG A 114 -15.37 5.90 -10.17
CA ARG A 114 -14.91 6.58 -8.97
C ARG A 114 -14.27 5.57 -7.99
N GLU A 115 -14.97 4.48 -7.72
CA GLU A 115 -14.48 3.40 -6.85
C GLU A 115 -13.15 2.82 -7.37
N HIS A 116 -13.01 2.67 -8.69
CA HIS A 116 -11.77 2.23 -9.34
C HIS A 116 -10.58 3.16 -9.03
N ARG A 117 -10.79 4.49 -9.13
CA ARG A 117 -9.75 5.49 -8.86
C ARG A 117 -9.35 5.50 -7.38
N GLU A 118 -10.33 5.41 -6.49
CA GLU A 118 -10.10 5.32 -5.04
C GLU A 118 -9.30 4.05 -4.70
N LEU A 119 -9.71 2.91 -5.27
CA LEU A 119 -9.05 1.62 -5.08
C LEU A 119 -7.60 1.63 -5.60
N LYS A 120 -7.36 2.21 -6.78
CA LYS A 120 -6.00 2.35 -7.34
C LYS A 120 -5.10 3.16 -6.41
N THR A 121 -5.62 4.22 -5.83
CA THR A 121 -4.89 5.05 -4.86
C THR A 121 -4.55 4.25 -3.60
N ASN A 122 -5.52 3.50 -3.07
CA ASN A 122 -5.33 2.67 -1.88
C ASN A 122 -4.32 1.53 -2.12
N LEU A 123 -4.35 0.90 -3.30
CA LEU A 123 -3.38 -0.14 -3.68
C LEU A 123 -1.96 0.40 -3.70
N PHE A 124 -1.77 1.55 -4.36
CA PHE A 124 -0.48 2.22 -4.41
C PHE A 124 0.05 2.55 -3.01
N GLN A 125 -0.80 3.11 -2.14
CA GLN A 125 -0.42 3.40 -0.75
C GLN A 125 -0.05 2.14 0.04
N ALA A 126 -0.80 1.03 -0.14
CA ALA A 126 -0.51 -0.23 0.54
C ALA A 126 0.83 -0.83 0.08
N GLU A 127 1.15 -0.74 -1.21
CA GLU A 127 2.43 -1.18 -1.77
C GLU A 127 3.59 -0.33 -1.27
N ASP A 128 3.45 1.00 -1.27
CA ASP A 128 4.47 1.89 -0.74
C ASP A 128 4.77 1.63 0.73
N ILE A 129 3.72 1.43 1.55
CA ILE A 129 3.88 1.10 2.97
C ILE A 129 4.61 -0.24 3.12
N LYS A 130 4.22 -1.25 2.36
CA LYS A 130 4.88 -2.56 2.38
C LYS A 130 6.37 -2.44 2.03
N HIS A 131 6.72 -1.67 1.01
CA HIS A 131 8.12 -1.43 0.64
C HIS A 131 8.89 -0.69 1.73
N ALA A 132 8.30 0.35 2.32
CA ALA A 132 8.92 1.08 3.43
C ALA A 132 9.17 0.17 4.65
N MET A 133 8.22 -0.70 4.99
CA MET A 133 8.36 -1.66 6.09
C MET A 133 9.48 -2.68 5.83
N LEU A 134 9.60 -3.19 4.60
CA LEU A 134 10.68 -4.10 4.23
C LEU A 134 12.05 -3.43 4.36
N GLU A 135 12.17 -2.18 3.92
CA GLU A 135 13.41 -1.41 4.03
C GLU A 135 13.78 -1.14 5.49
N ILE A 136 12.82 -0.70 6.31
CA ILE A 136 13.01 -0.48 7.75
C ILE A 136 13.45 -1.77 8.43
N ASN A 137 12.79 -2.90 8.13
CA ASN A 137 13.14 -4.17 8.74
C ASN A 137 14.56 -4.61 8.36
N SER A 138 14.97 -4.41 7.09
CA SER A 138 16.35 -4.66 6.66
C SER A 138 17.37 -3.74 7.34
N GLN A 139 17.02 -2.49 7.63
CA GLN A 139 17.87 -1.57 8.38
C GLN A 139 18.01 -2.03 9.84
N LEU A 140 16.92 -2.47 10.46
CA LEU A 140 16.97 -3.06 11.81
C LEU A 140 17.86 -4.30 11.86
N ASP A 141 17.76 -5.21 10.89
CA ASP A 141 18.62 -6.39 10.79
C ASP A 141 20.12 -6.00 10.69
N HIS A 142 20.42 -4.95 9.90
CA HIS A 142 21.77 -4.44 9.77
C HIS A 142 22.30 -3.81 11.06
N LEU A 143 21.51 -2.95 11.72
CA LEU A 143 21.88 -2.29 12.97
C LEU A 143 22.03 -3.29 14.11
N GLU A 144 21.20 -4.33 14.15
CA GLU A 144 21.33 -5.45 15.08
C GLU A 144 22.65 -6.20 14.85
N THR A 145 22.98 -6.51 13.60
CA THR A 145 24.27 -7.16 13.25
C THR A 145 25.47 -6.30 13.64
N LEU A 146 25.42 -4.99 13.37
CA LEU A 146 26.46 -4.06 13.77
C LEU A 146 26.62 -4.00 15.28
N THR A 147 25.51 -3.96 16.02
CA THR A 147 25.50 -3.95 17.49
C THR A 147 26.20 -5.20 18.03
N HIS A 148 25.82 -6.38 17.56
CA HIS A 148 26.44 -7.65 17.97
C HIS A 148 27.94 -7.74 17.59
N SER A 149 28.35 -7.16 16.45
CA SER A 149 29.77 -7.15 16.04
C SER A 149 30.68 -6.31 16.94
N LEU A 150 30.10 -5.38 17.71
CA LEU A 150 30.81 -4.53 18.65
C LEU A 150 30.83 -5.12 20.07
N GLU A 151 30.07 -6.19 20.29
CA GLU A 151 30.08 -6.96 21.54
C GLU A 151 31.25 -7.96 21.57
N PRO A 152 31.81 -8.27 22.76
CA PRO A 152 31.57 -7.58 24.04
C PRO A 152 32.40 -6.29 24.17
N VAL A 153 31.89 -5.36 24.97
CA VAL A 153 32.73 -4.30 25.57
C VAL A 153 33.50 -4.97 26.72
N ASP A 154 34.77 -5.28 26.49
CA ASP A 154 35.65 -5.89 27.49
C ASP A 154 36.21 -4.80 28.42
N GLU A 155 35.82 -4.86 29.70
CA GLU A 155 36.28 -3.93 30.74
C GLU A 155 37.78 -4.06 31.03
N ARG A 156 38.43 -5.12 30.54
CA ARG A 156 39.88 -5.34 30.64
C ARG A 156 40.64 -4.86 29.40
N GLU A 157 39.96 -4.31 28.40
CA GLU A 157 40.57 -3.83 27.17
C GLU A 157 41.42 -2.59 27.44
N SER A 158 42.74 -2.80 27.50
CA SER A 158 43.73 -1.76 27.85
C SER A 158 43.97 -0.75 26.73
N ASN A 159 43.51 -1.02 25.51
CA ASN A 159 43.67 -0.11 24.37
C ASN A 159 42.52 0.90 24.30
N LEU A 160 42.74 2.08 24.88
CA LEU A 160 41.80 3.21 24.87
C LEU A 160 41.37 3.64 23.46
N GLY A 161 42.21 3.45 22.44
CA GLY A 161 41.88 3.75 21.05
C GLY A 161 40.75 2.85 20.50
N ILE A 162 40.71 1.59 20.93
CA ILE A 162 39.65 0.65 20.56
C ILE A 162 38.34 1.04 21.25
N ASN A 163 38.38 1.37 22.55
CA ASN A 163 37.21 1.79 23.31
C ASN A 163 36.61 3.11 22.78
N ARG A 164 37.44 4.10 22.42
CA ARG A 164 36.97 5.33 21.74
C ARG A 164 36.34 5.02 20.38
N THR A 165 36.91 4.10 19.62
CA THR A 165 36.34 3.68 18.32
C THR A 165 34.98 2.99 18.50
N LYS A 166 34.85 2.09 19.48
CA LYS A 166 33.58 1.42 19.83
C LYS A 166 32.53 2.46 20.27
N LEU A 167 32.91 3.44 21.10
CA LEU A 167 32.01 4.51 21.54
C LEU A 167 31.45 5.29 20.35
N HIS A 168 32.32 5.78 19.45
CA HIS A 168 31.88 6.52 18.27
C HIS A 168 30.97 5.68 17.35
N ARG A 169 31.22 4.37 17.24
CA ARG A 169 30.35 3.47 16.46
C ARG A 169 28.99 3.29 17.12
N PHE A 170 28.93 3.09 18.43
CA PHE A 170 27.65 2.99 19.15
C PHE A 170 26.84 4.29 19.09
N ILE A 171 27.47 5.46 19.14
CA ILE A 171 26.80 6.76 18.94
C ILE A 171 26.17 6.83 17.54
N ARG A 172 26.89 6.44 16.48
CA ARG A 172 26.33 6.42 15.12
C ARG A 172 25.14 5.46 15.00
N ILE A 173 25.24 4.25 15.55
CA ILE A 173 24.14 3.28 15.54
C ILE A 173 22.93 3.84 16.30
N HIS A 174 23.15 4.57 17.41
CA HIS A 174 22.08 5.24 18.15
C HIS A 174 21.37 6.31 17.27
N ASP A 175 22.13 7.16 16.58
CA ASP A 175 21.57 8.18 15.69
C ASP A 175 20.76 7.53 14.55
N ASP A 176 21.28 6.45 13.95
CA ASP A 176 20.59 5.69 12.91
C ASP A 176 19.27 5.08 13.43
N LEU A 177 19.23 4.62 14.69
CA LEU A 177 17.99 4.11 15.31
C LEU A 177 16.95 5.21 15.54
N GLU A 178 17.35 6.46 15.77
CA GLU A 178 16.39 7.57 15.84
C GLU A 178 15.78 7.85 14.47
N ILE A 179 16.58 7.81 13.40
CA ILE A 179 16.08 7.93 12.02
C ILE A 179 15.07 6.81 11.72
N VAL A 180 15.38 5.56 12.09
CA VAL A 180 14.46 4.43 11.90
C VAL A 180 13.16 4.61 12.70
N ASN A 181 13.25 5.16 13.92
CA ASN A 181 12.07 5.44 14.76
C ASN A 181 11.13 6.46 14.10
N GLU A 182 11.67 7.56 13.56
CA GLU A 182 10.87 8.55 12.81
C GLU A 182 10.19 7.94 11.58
N ARG A 183 10.90 7.06 10.86
CA ARG A 183 10.34 6.33 9.72
C ARG A 183 9.19 5.40 10.12
N LEU A 184 9.31 4.69 11.25
CA LEU A 184 8.24 3.84 11.78
C LEU A 184 7.00 4.66 12.14
N ILE A 185 7.17 5.83 12.75
CA ILE A 185 6.06 6.75 13.06
C ILE A 185 5.36 7.20 11.77
N ASN A 186 6.12 7.59 10.75
CA ASN A 186 5.57 8.00 9.46
C ASN A 186 4.78 6.85 8.78
N VAL A 187 5.32 5.63 8.77
CA VAL A 187 4.60 4.46 8.24
C VAL A 187 3.32 4.19 9.04
N ASN A 188 3.36 4.33 10.36
CA ASN A 188 2.17 4.18 11.20
C ASN A 188 1.09 5.20 10.83
N ASP A 189 1.45 6.48 10.66
CA ASP A 189 0.50 7.53 10.30
C ASP A 189 -0.09 7.32 8.91
N ARG A 190 0.73 6.94 7.92
CA ARG A 190 0.25 6.60 6.57
C ARG A 190 -0.68 5.39 6.57
N SER A 191 -0.46 4.40 7.44
CA SER A 191 -1.30 3.19 7.49
C SER A 191 -2.71 3.43 8.01
N LYS A 192 -2.95 4.52 8.77
CA LYS A 192 -4.29 4.89 9.28
C LYS A 192 -5.30 5.21 8.18
N CYS A 193 -4.83 5.53 6.97
CA CYS A 193 -5.69 5.82 5.81
C CYS A 193 -6.14 4.55 5.05
N LEU A 194 -5.62 3.37 5.40
CA LEU A 194 -5.95 2.11 4.74
C LEU A 194 -7.26 1.49 5.27
N LEU A 195 -7.76 0.47 4.56
CA LEU A 195 -8.88 -0.33 5.03
C LEU A 195 -8.54 -1.05 6.34
N SER A 196 -9.55 -1.28 7.18
CA SER A 196 -9.38 -1.77 8.55
C SER A 196 -8.61 -3.09 8.67
N GLY A 197 -8.73 -4.00 7.70
CA GLY A 197 -7.96 -5.24 7.70
C GLY A 197 -6.49 -5.05 7.36
N ASP A 198 -6.15 -4.16 6.42
CA ASP A 198 -4.75 -3.84 6.13
C ASP A 198 -4.11 -3.05 7.25
N GLN A 199 -4.85 -2.10 7.82
CA GLN A 199 -4.42 -1.32 8.98
C GLN A 199 -4.07 -2.23 10.16
N LEU A 200 -4.92 -3.22 10.48
CA LEU A 200 -4.68 -4.14 11.58
C LEU A 200 -3.40 -4.97 11.36
N ARG A 201 -3.18 -5.46 10.14
CA ARG A 201 -1.97 -6.21 9.80
C ARG A 201 -0.72 -5.34 9.97
N ILE A 202 -0.74 -4.15 9.39
CA ILE A 202 0.39 -3.21 9.45
C ILE A 202 0.67 -2.78 10.89
N ALA A 203 -0.36 -2.55 11.70
CA ALA A 203 -0.20 -2.20 13.11
C ALA A 203 0.50 -3.29 13.92
N ASN A 204 0.19 -4.57 13.65
CA ASN A 204 0.86 -5.69 14.32
C ASN A 204 2.34 -5.78 13.93
N ASP A 205 2.66 -5.63 12.65
CA ASP A 205 4.04 -5.68 12.16
C ASP A 205 4.85 -4.48 12.67
N LEU A 206 4.26 -3.29 12.70
CA LEU A 206 4.87 -2.07 13.27
C LEU A 206 5.16 -2.24 14.75
N LYS A 207 4.26 -2.86 15.51
CA LYS A 207 4.49 -3.15 16.92
C LYS A 207 5.72 -4.04 17.11
N LEU A 208 5.84 -5.11 16.32
CA LEU A 208 7.00 -6.00 16.38
C LEU A 208 8.31 -5.27 16.03
N MET A 209 8.31 -4.45 14.99
CA MET A 209 9.50 -3.65 14.61
C MET A 209 9.86 -2.61 15.69
N LEU A 210 8.86 -2.00 16.33
CA LEU A 210 9.08 -1.07 17.44
C LEU A 210 9.67 -1.76 18.67
N ASP A 211 9.17 -2.95 19.00
CA ASP A 211 9.71 -3.78 20.09
C ASP A 211 11.18 -4.16 19.81
N ARG A 212 11.51 -4.54 18.55
CA ARG A 212 12.90 -4.79 18.12
C ARG A 212 13.78 -3.55 18.27
N LEU A 213 13.33 -2.40 17.74
CA LEU A 213 14.04 -1.13 17.84
C LEU A 213 14.35 -0.75 19.29
N ASN A 214 13.35 -0.89 20.18
CA ASN A 214 13.51 -0.59 21.60
C ASN A 214 14.50 -1.54 22.29
N SER A 215 14.53 -2.81 21.88
CA SER A 215 15.53 -3.78 22.36
C SER A 215 16.96 -3.35 21.99
N ILE A 216 17.19 -3.00 20.72
CA ILE A 216 18.51 -2.56 20.24
C ILE A 216 18.92 -1.25 20.95
N LYS A 217 18.03 -0.26 21.03
CA LYS A 217 18.28 1.00 21.75
C LYS A 217 18.70 0.76 23.21
N ARG A 218 18.03 -0.18 23.90
CA ARG A 218 18.37 -0.55 25.28
C ARG A 218 19.78 -1.13 25.38
N ILE A 219 20.14 -2.04 24.47
CA ILE A 219 21.47 -2.66 24.44
C ILE A 219 22.56 -1.59 24.23
N ILE A 220 22.37 -0.72 23.23
CA ILE A 220 23.32 0.35 22.93
C ILE A 220 23.48 1.31 24.11
N ARG A 221 22.39 1.70 24.76
CA ARG A 221 22.45 2.56 25.95
C ARG A 221 23.31 1.94 27.05
N ILE A 222 23.16 0.64 27.31
CA ILE A 222 23.97 -0.07 28.31
C ILE A 222 25.45 -0.03 27.94
N TYR A 223 25.80 -0.24 26.66
CA TYR A 223 27.20 -0.22 26.23
C TYR A 223 27.82 1.18 26.17
N LEU A 224 27.06 2.19 25.78
CA LEU A 224 27.49 3.59 25.86
C LEU A 224 27.81 3.96 27.31
N GLU A 225 26.90 3.71 28.25
CA GLU A 225 27.11 3.98 29.67
C GLU A 225 28.33 3.24 30.24
N ARG A 226 28.60 2.01 29.78
CA ARG A 226 29.81 1.26 30.17
C ARG A 226 31.09 1.85 29.59
N LEU A 227 31.11 2.16 28.30
CA LEU A 227 32.27 2.75 27.63
C LEU A 227 32.62 4.13 28.18
N GLU A 228 31.62 4.97 28.46
CA GLU A 228 31.81 6.27 29.09
C GLU A 228 32.46 6.14 30.47
N LYS A 229 32.00 5.20 31.31
CA LYS A 229 32.61 4.93 32.62
C LYS A 229 34.04 4.41 32.51
N LEU A 230 34.32 3.50 31.57
CA LEU A 230 35.65 2.96 31.35
C LEU A 230 36.64 4.03 30.88
N LEU A 231 36.22 4.91 29.97
CA LEU A 231 37.05 6.02 29.50
C LEU A 231 37.29 7.04 30.60
N ALA A 232 36.25 7.43 31.36
CA ALA A 232 36.37 8.38 32.46
C ALA A 232 37.28 7.86 33.60
N ALA A 233 37.19 6.57 33.95
CA ALA A 233 38.04 5.97 34.98
C ALA A 233 39.53 5.94 34.57
N ASN A 234 39.81 5.73 33.29
CA ASN A 234 41.19 5.71 32.77
C ASN A 234 41.77 7.11 32.58
N ASP A 235 40.97 8.10 32.16
CA ASP A 235 41.40 9.50 32.07
C ASP A 235 41.77 10.08 33.46
N LEU A 236 41.06 9.67 34.52
CA LEU A 236 41.44 9.94 35.92
C LEU A 236 42.77 9.26 36.29
N HIS A 237 42.98 8.01 35.84
CA HIS A 237 44.21 7.27 36.15
C HIS A 237 45.45 7.82 35.41
N GLU A 238 45.30 8.39 34.20
CA GLU A 238 46.35 9.10 33.47
C GLU A 238 46.69 10.47 34.11
N SER A 239 45.71 11.16 34.69
CA SER A 239 45.93 12.42 35.42
C SER A 239 46.55 12.20 36.81
N PHE A 240 46.40 11.02 37.42
CA PHE A 240 47.16 10.64 38.63
C PHE A 240 48.55 10.05 38.34
N SER A 241 48.74 9.36 37.21
CA SER A 241 50.05 8.80 36.83
C SER A 241 51.03 9.85 36.29
N SER A 242 50.53 10.96 35.75
CA SER A 242 51.35 12.12 35.35
C SER A 242 51.88 12.96 36.53
N ILE A 243 51.40 12.74 37.76
CA ILE A 243 51.90 13.42 38.96
C ILE A 243 53.10 12.69 39.60
N ASN A 244 53.35 11.42 39.26
CA ASN A 244 54.33 10.59 39.97
C ASN A 244 55.55 10.10 39.19
N HIS A 245 55.89 10.71 38.04
CA HIS A 245 57.21 10.51 37.44
C HIS A 245 57.76 11.78 36.81
N SER A 246 58.26 12.67 37.67
CA SER A 246 59.37 13.54 37.29
C SER A 246 60.51 13.28 38.28
N PRO A 247 61.60 12.60 37.89
CA PRO A 247 62.78 12.62 38.72
C PRO A 247 63.28 14.07 38.75
N ILE A 248 63.32 14.66 39.95
CA ILE A 248 63.97 15.94 40.17
C ILE A 248 65.43 15.78 39.71
N ARG A 249 65.73 16.30 38.51
CA ARG A 249 67.11 16.55 38.07
C ARG A 249 67.65 17.68 38.94
N THR A 250 68.49 17.35 39.92
CA THR A 250 69.44 18.31 40.46
C THR A 250 70.74 18.22 39.65
N SER A 251 71.29 19.36 39.28
CA SER A 251 72.38 19.53 38.31
C SER A 251 73.76 19.12 38.80
N ASN A 252 73.90 18.38 39.91
CA ASN A 252 75.19 17.92 40.40
C ASN A 252 75.09 16.45 40.83
N GLY A 253 75.66 15.57 40.02
CA GLY A 253 75.58 14.12 40.20
C GLY A 253 76.34 13.62 41.42
N ASN A 254 75.65 13.43 42.54
CA ASN A 254 76.07 12.54 43.61
C ASN A 254 74.85 11.82 44.20
N LEU A 255 74.87 10.49 44.16
CA LEU A 255 73.94 9.59 44.85
C LEU A 255 74.16 9.71 46.36
N GLN A 256 73.20 10.26 47.09
CA GLN A 256 73.20 10.21 48.55
C GLN A 256 72.42 8.99 49.02
N ARG A 257 73.12 8.04 49.65
CA ARG A 257 72.52 6.89 50.36
C ARG A 257 71.68 7.40 51.53
N VAL A 258 70.47 6.90 51.64
CA VAL A 258 69.60 7.08 52.81
C VAL A 258 70.17 6.27 53.97
N TYR A 259 70.60 6.96 55.03
CA TYR A 259 70.67 6.41 56.39
C TYR A 259 69.92 7.36 57.31
N GLN A 260 68.70 6.97 57.68
CA GLN A 260 68.22 6.75 59.05
C GLN A 260 66.76 6.29 59.00
#